data_AF-A0A928PUA5-F1
#
_entry.id   AF-A0A928PUA5-F1
#
_cell.length_a   1.000
_cell.length_b   1.000
_cell.length_c   1.000
_cell.angle_alpha   90.00
_cell.angle_beta   90.00
_cell.angle_gamma   90.00
#
_symmetry.space_group_name_H-M   'P 1'
#
loop_
_entity.id
_entity.type
_entity.pdbx_description
1 polymer ?
#
loop_
_entity_poly.entity_id
_entity_poly.type
_entity_poly.pdbx_seq_one_letter_code
_entity_poly.pdbx_strand_id
1 'polypeptide(L)' 'MKIVKRILFFIFTLIMLLCFVSCGGSNKCKVCNGSGYYQKKTCVFCSGSGKSDYDPYEHYRNIGV' A
#
# COMPACT_ATOMS: atom_id res chain seq x y z
N MET A 1 30.59 -22.08 -17.96
CA MET A 1 30.41 -21.05 -16.91
C MET A 1 29.84 -19.71 -17.39
N LYS A 2 30.11 -19.24 -18.63
CA LYS A 2 29.59 -17.95 -19.15
C LYS A 2 28.06 -17.92 -19.34
N ILE A 3 27.46 -19.05 -19.76
CA ILE A 3 26.01 -19.17 -19.99
C ILE A 3 25.22 -19.10 -18.68
N VAL A 4 25.69 -19.78 -17.63
CA VAL A 4 25.04 -19.83 -16.30
C VAL A 4 24.99 -18.45 -15.67
N LYS A 5 26.05 -17.65 -15.85
CA LYS A 5 26.12 -16.26 -15.35
C LYS A 5 25.13 -15.34 -16.05
N ARG A 6 24.88 -15.53 -17.36
CA ARG A 6 23.85 -14.79 -18.10
C ARG A 6 22.44 -15.19 -17.67
N ILE A 7 22.19 -16.49 -17.49
CA ILE A 7 20.90 -17.00 -17.00
C ILE A 7 20.59 -16.45 -15.61
N LEU A 8 21.57 -16.47 -14.70
CA LEU A 8 21.41 -15.92 -13.36
C LEU A 8 21.09 -14.41 -13.38
N PHE A 9 21.73 -13.66 -14.28
CA PHE A 9 21.47 -12.24 -14.45
C PHE A 9 20.03 -11.98 -14.94
N PHE A 10 19.58 -12.73 -15.95
CA PHE A 10 18.20 -12.62 -16.45
C PHE A 10 17.16 -12.98 -15.39
N ILE A 11 17.38 -14.05 -14.62
CA ILE A 11 16.49 -14.45 -13.52
C ILE A 11 16.42 -13.33 -12.46
N PHE A 12 17.57 -12.76 -12.09
CA PHE A 12 17.62 -11.67 -11.12
C PHE A 12 16.87 -10.42 -11.59
N THR A 13 17.04 -10.04 -12.87
CA THR A 13 16.29 -8.92 -13.45
C THR A 13 14.78 -9.19 -13.50
N LEU A 14 14.37 -10.43 -13.75
CA LEU A 14 12.96 -10.82 -13.82
C LEU A 14 12.31 -10.80 -12.43
N ILE A 15 13.01 -11.29 -11.40
CA ILE A 15 12.58 -11.22 -9.99
C ILE A 15 12.43 -9.77 -9.55
N MET A 16 13.40 -8.91 -9.86
CA MET A 16 13.31 -7.48 -9.53
C MET A 16 12.11 -6.81 -10.21
N LEU A 17 11.86 -7.11 -11.48
CA LEU A 17 10.70 -6.59 -12.21
C LEU A 17 9.38 -7.01 -11.55
N LEU A 18 9.27 -8.26 -11.10
CA LEU A 18 8.09 -8.77 -10.39
C LEU A 18 7.88 -8.07 -9.04
N CYS A 19 8.94 -7.71 -8.33
CA CYS A 19 8.85 -6.96 -7.08
C CYS A 19 8.32 -5.53 -7.28
N PHE A 20 8.63 -4.87 -8.41
CA PHE A 20 8.15 -3.52 -8.70
C PHE A 20 6.64 -3.43 -8.98
N VAL A 21 6.02 -4.53 -9.43
CA VAL A 21 4.59 -4.57 -9.76
C VAL A 21 3.68 -4.66 -8.52
N SER A 22 4.23 -4.90 -7.32
CA SER A 22 3.44 -5.07 -6.08
C SER A 22 2.95 -3.79 -5.39
N CYS A 23 3.06 -2.61 -6.01
CA CYS A 23 2.56 -1.36 -5.42
C CYS A 23 1.06 -1.17 -5.72
N GLY A 24 0.22 -2.04 -5.15
CA GLY A 24 -1.24 -2.00 -5.29
C GLY A 24 -1.88 -0.94 -4.39
N GLY A 25 -2.57 0.01 -5.02
CA GLY A 25 -3.66 0.84 -4.48
C GLY A 25 -3.44 1.42 -3.08
N SER A 26 -3.12 2.72 -3.01
CA SER A 26 -3.06 3.45 -1.76
C SER A 26 -4.46 3.74 -1.19
N ASN A 27 -5.24 2.70 -0.84
CA ASN A 27 -6.44 2.81 -0.01
C ASN A 27 -6.02 3.01 1.45
N LYS A 28 -5.17 4.02 1.68
CA LYS A 28 -4.72 4.39 3.01
C LYS A 28 -5.95 4.88 3.78
N CYS A 29 -6.14 4.35 4.98
CA CYS A 29 -7.19 4.83 5.86
C CYS A 29 -6.97 6.32 6.12
N LYS A 30 -7.97 7.15 5.79
CA LYS A 30 -7.87 8.62 5.86
C LYS A 30 -7.79 9.14 7.30
N VAL A 31 -8.29 8.38 8.27
CA VAL A 31 -8.28 8.77 9.69
C VAL A 31 -6.88 8.63 10.30
N CYS A 32 -6.20 7.50 10.08
CA CYS A 32 -4.85 7.27 10.61
C CYS A 32 -3.75 7.54 9.58
N ASN A 33 -4.10 8.03 8.40
CA ASN A 33 -3.23 8.27 7.26
C ASN A 33 -2.27 7.10 6.93
N GLY A 34 -2.78 5.87 6.96
CA GLY A 34 -1.98 4.68 6.68
C GLY A 34 -1.16 4.13 7.84
N SER A 35 -1.09 4.80 9.00
CA SER A 35 -0.25 4.33 10.12
C SER A 35 -0.82 3.14 10.89
N GLY A 36 -2.14 2.90 10.81
CA GLY A 36 -2.83 1.92 11.66
C GLY A 36 -3.11 2.40 13.08
N TYR A 37 -2.61 3.59 13.47
CA TYR A 37 -2.77 4.13 14.82
C TYR A 37 -3.29 5.57 14.78
N TYR A 38 -4.19 5.89 15.70
CA TYR A 38 -4.68 7.25 15.88
C TYR A 38 -4.62 7.58 17.38
N GLN A 39 -3.96 8.68 17.73
CA GLN A 39 -3.73 9.09 19.13
C GLN A 39 -3.18 7.95 20.02
N LYS A 40 -2.15 7.24 19.54
CA LYS A 40 -1.50 6.11 20.24
C LYS A 40 -2.42 4.90 20.51
N LYS A 41 -3.64 4.87 19.97
CA LYS A 41 -4.54 3.72 20.01
C LYS A 41 -4.68 3.11 18.61
N THR A 42 -5.00 1.82 18.56
CA THR A 42 -5.30 1.15 17.29
C THR A 42 -6.45 1.87 16.60
N CYS A 43 -6.27 2.22 15.32
CA CYS A 43 -7.28 2.91 14.55
C CYS A 43 -8.47 1.97 14.30
N VAL A 44 -9.64 2.34 14.80
CA VAL A 44 -10.88 1.54 14.70
C VAL A 44 -11.42 1.45 13.26
N PHE A 45 -11.12 2.44 12.42
CA PHE A 45 -11.61 2.51 11.04
C PHE A 45 -10.86 1.59 10.07
N CYS A 46 -9.68 1.12 10.46
CA CYS A 46 -8.87 0.18 9.68
C CYS A 46 -8.39 -1.02 10.50
N SER A 47 -8.85 -1.15 11.74
CA SER A 47 -8.45 -2.20 12.68
C SER A 47 -6.92 -2.39 12.78
N GLY A 48 -6.16 -1.30 12.69
CA GLY A 48 -4.69 -1.35 12.73
C GLY A 48 -3.99 -1.66 11.41
N SER A 49 -4.70 -2.01 10.33
CA SER A 49 -4.10 -2.38 9.04
C SER A 49 -3.50 -1.21 8.26
N GLY A 50 -3.90 0.02 8.61
CA GLY A 50 -3.55 1.22 7.84
C GLY A 50 -4.33 1.36 6.52
N LYS A 51 -5.14 0.37 6.12
CA LYS A 51 -5.94 0.40 4.88
C LYS A 51 -7.43 0.36 5.19
N SER A 52 -8.22 1.16 4.49
CA SER A 52 -9.68 1.16 4.63
C SER A 52 -10.32 1.81 3.41
N ASP A 53 -11.36 1.16 2.87
CA ASP A 53 -12.17 1.69 1.77
C ASP A 53 -13.21 2.71 2.26
N TYR A 54 -13.43 2.77 3.57
CA TYR A 54 -14.35 3.70 4.20
C TYR A 54 -13.78 5.12 4.26
N ASP A 55 -14.51 6.09 3.69
CA ASP A 55 -14.21 7.52 3.76
C ASP A 55 -15.19 8.25 4.69
N PRO A 56 -14.81 8.56 5.94
CA PRO A 56 -15.69 9.29 6.87
C PRO A 56 -16.00 10.73 6.44
N TYR A 57 -15.28 11.27 5.45
CA TYR A 57 -15.47 12.64 4.95
C TYR A 57 -16.30 12.72 3.67
N GLU A 58 -16.81 11.59 3.18
CA GLU A 58 -17.55 11.52 1.92
C GLU A 58 -18.78 12.43 1.92
N HIS A 59 -19.49 12.52 3.05
CA HIS A 59 -20.63 13.41 3.20
C HIS A 59 -20.27 14.90 3.02
N TYR A 60 -19.14 15.35 3.55
CA TYR A 60 -18.72 16.76 3.47
C TYR A 60 -18.28 17.16 2.05
N ARG A 61 -17.75 16.21 1.28
CA ARG A 61 -17.35 16.45 -0.12
C ARG A 61 -18.52 16.84 -1.01
N ASN A 62 -19.72 16.30 -0.74
CA ASN A 62 -20.91 16.53 -1.57
C ASN A 62 -21.66 17.83 -1.25
N ILE A 63 -21.26 18.54 -0.19
CA ILE A 63 -21.90 19.79 0.24
C ILE A 63 -21.02 21.04 0.06
N GLY A 64 -19.85 20.90 -0.57
CA GLY A 64 -19.06 22.02 -1.12
C GLY A 64 -18.44 22.98 -0.09
N VAL A 65 -18.12 22.49 1.12
CA VAL A 65 -17.45 23.27 2.19
C VAL A 65 -15.94 23.29 2.00
#